data_AF-A0A6P0XCX0-F1
#
_entry.id   AF-A0A6P0XCX0-F1
#
_cell.length_a   1.000
_cell.length_b   1.000
_cell.length_c   1.000
_cell.angle_alpha   90.00
_cell.angle_beta   90.00
_cell.angle_gamma   90.00
#
_symmetry.space_group_name_H-M   'P 1'
#
loop_
_entity.id
_entity.type
_entity.pdbx_description
1 polymer ?
#
loop_
_entity_poly.entity_id
_entity_poly.type
_entity_poly.pdbx_seq_one_letter_code
_entity_poly.pdbx_strand_id
1 'polypeptide(L)' 'DKVCQQVFEPFFSTKQIGLGTGLGLFVSYQIVTQQHGGQLKCISQPGQGTEFIIEIPIEG' A
#
# COMPACT_ATOMS: atom_id res chain seq x y z
N ASP A 1 9.21 10.01 -0.94
CA ASP A 1 9.11 9.69 0.51
C ASP A 1 7.72 9.84 1.09
N LYS A 2 7.12 11.04 1.14
CA LYS A 2 5.79 11.25 1.77
C LYS A 2 4.64 10.50 1.10
N VAL A 3 4.58 10.48 -0.24
CA VAL A 3 3.49 9.80 -0.98
C VAL A 3 3.49 8.29 -0.75
N CYS A 4 4.65 7.63 -0.69
CA CYS A 4 4.73 6.18 -0.43
C CYS A 4 4.20 5.78 0.95
N GLN A 5 4.10 6.72 1.90
CA GLN A 5 3.45 6.49 3.19
C GLN A 5 1.93 6.69 3.08
N GLN A 6 1.49 7.71 2.34
CA GLN A 6 0.09 8.06 2.17
C GLN A 6 -0.70 7.08 1.30
N VAL A 7 -0.05 6.31 0.41
CA VAL A 7 -0.74 5.36 -0.48
C VAL A 7 -1.50 4.25 0.25
N PHE A 8 -1.23 4.05 1.55
CA PHE A 8 -1.97 3.12 2.40
C PHE A 8 -3.08 3.79 3.21
N GLU A 9 -3.23 5.12 3.14
CA GLU A 9 -4.33 5.82 3.79
C GLU A 9 -5.65 5.51 3.06
N PRO A 10 -6.76 5.36 3.80
CA PRO A 10 -8.07 5.13 3.20
C PRO A 10 -8.44 6.30 2.28
N PHE A 11 -8.99 5.96 1.11
CA PHE A 11 -9.44 6.90 0.07
C PHE A 11 -8.33 7.71 -0.63
N PHE A 12 -7.06 7.48 -0.30
CA PHE A 12 -5.98 8.16 -1.00
C PHE A 12 -5.92 7.72 -2.47
N SER A 13 -5.94 8.71 -3.38
CA SER A 13 -5.71 8.47 -4.80
C SER A 13 -5.18 9.72 -5.49
N THR A 14 -4.32 9.53 -6.48
CA THR A 14 -3.90 10.57 -7.42
C THR A 14 -4.77 10.61 -8.67
N LYS A 15 -5.70 9.65 -8.83
CA LYS A 15 -6.70 9.68 -9.91
C LYS A 15 -7.70 10.79 -9.67
N GLN A 16 -8.30 11.29 -10.75
CA GLN A 16 -9.39 12.26 -10.64
C GLN A 16 -10.58 11.68 -9.85
N ILE A 17 -11.36 12.59 -9.28
CA ILE A 17 -12.56 12.27 -8.49
C ILE A 17 -13.49 11.36 -9.31
N GLY A 18 -13.94 10.26 -8.71
CA GLY A 18 -14.84 9.30 -9.33
C GLY A 18 -14.16 8.21 -10.18
N LEU A 19 -12.85 8.30 -10.45
CA LEU A 19 -12.11 7.29 -11.25
C LEU A 19 -11.40 6.22 -10.40
N GLY A 20 -11.55 6.29 -9.09
CA GLY A 20 -11.00 5.32 -8.16
C GLY A 20 -11.52 5.56 -6.74
N THR A 21 -11.66 4.48 -5.98
CA THR A 21 -12.11 4.54 -4.59
C THR A 21 -10.98 4.86 -3.62
N GLY A 22 -9.71 4.63 -4.01
CA GLY A 22 -8.55 4.77 -3.12
C GLY A 22 -8.53 3.74 -1.99
N LEU A 23 -9.26 2.63 -2.09
CA LEU A 23 -9.39 1.64 -1.01
C LEU A 23 -8.50 0.40 -1.18
N GLY A 24 -8.02 0.11 -2.39
CA GLY A 24 -7.29 -1.14 -2.66
C GLY A 24 -6.06 -1.34 -1.78
N LEU A 25 -5.15 -0.36 -1.78
CA LEU A 25 -3.90 -0.43 -0.99
C LEU A 25 -4.16 -0.35 0.52
N PHE A 26 -5.16 0.42 0.96
CA PHE A 26 -5.57 0.43 2.36
C PHE A 26 -6.02 -0.96 2.82
N VAL A 27 -6.89 -1.63 2.05
CA VAL A 27 -7.37 -2.99 2.36
C VAL A 27 -6.22 -3.98 2.35
N SER A 28 -5.34 -3.94 1.35
CA SER A 28 -4.15 -4.81 1.30
C SER A 28 -3.25 -4.60 2.51
N TYR A 29 -2.99 -3.36 2.92
CA TYR A 29 -2.20 -3.06 4.10
C TYR A 29 -2.82 -3.63 5.38
N GLN A 30 -4.15 -3.50 5.53
CA GLN A 30 -4.86 -4.06 6.69
C GLN A 30 -4.79 -5.59 6.70
N ILE A 31 -4.99 -6.25 5.56
CA ILE A 31 -4.89 -7.71 5.45
C ILE A 31 -3.47 -8.16 5.86
N VAL A 32 -2.44 -7.60 5.23
CA VAL A 32 -1.05 -8.00 5.47
C VAL A 32 -0.65 -7.74 6.93
N THR A 33 -0.92 -6.55 7.46
CA THR A 33 -0.42 -6.15 8.80
C THR A 33 -1.29 -6.64 9.94
N GLN A 34 -2.62 -6.53 9.83
CA GLN A 34 -3.54 -6.82 10.94
C GLN A 34 -3.98 -8.28 10.97
N GLN A 35 -4.21 -8.89 9.80
CA GLN A 35 -4.70 -10.28 9.75
C GLN A 35 -3.57 -11.29 9.71
N HIS A 36 -2.45 -10.95 9.07
CA HIS A 36 -1.32 -11.86 8.89
C HIS A 36 -0.07 -11.47 9.70
N GLY A 37 -0.11 -10.39 10.49
CA GLY A 37 1.05 -9.95 11.29
C GLY A 37 2.29 -9.59 10.46
N GLY A 38 2.10 -9.35 9.17
CA GLY A 38 3.17 -9.10 8.21
C GLY A 38 3.48 -7.62 7.99
N GLN A 39 4.25 -7.34 6.95
CA GLN A 39 4.64 -6.00 6.55
C GLN A 39 4.41 -5.77 5.05
N LEU A 40 3.92 -4.58 4.69
CA LEU A 40 3.79 -4.12 3.31
C LEU A 40 4.58 -2.81 3.14
N LYS A 41 5.58 -2.82 2.25
CA LYS A 41 6.43 -1.67 1.91
C LYS A 41 6.20 -1.23 0.47
N CYS A 42 6.40 0.07 0.21
CA CYS A 42 6.40 0.66 -1.12
C CYS A 42 7.74 1.35 -1.37
N ILE A 43 8.45 0.91 -2.41
CA ILE A 43 9.70 1.52 -2.89
C ILE A 43 9.39 2.10 -4.28
N SER A 44 9.56 3.41 -4.44
CA SER A 44 9.26 4.07 -5.71
C SER A 44 10.22 5.23 -5.95
N GLN A 45 10.69 5.32 -7.18
CA GLN A 45 11.48 6.45 -7.65
C GLN A 45 10.90 6.93 -9.00
N PRO A 46 10.71 8.25 -9.21
CA PRO A 46 10.21 8.77 -10.47
C PRO A 46 11.03 8.28 -11.67
N GLY A 47 10.33 7.78 -12.70
CA GLY A 47 10.94 7.26 -13.92
C GLY A 47 11.54 5.85 -13.80
N GLN A 48 11.52 5.21 -12.62
CA GLN A 48 12.06 3.86 -12.41
C GLN A 48 10.98 2.82 -12.06
N GLY A 49 9.72 3.26 -11.98
CA GLY A 49 8.60 2.41 -11.58
C GLY A 49 8.41 2.35 -10.07
N THR A 50 7.66 1.34 -9.64
CA THR A 50 7.26 1.15 -8.25
C THR A 50 7.27 -0.33 -7.92
N GLU A 51 7.84 -0.65 -6.76
CA GLU A 51 7.88 -1.99 -6.19
C GLU A 51 7.10 -2.01 -4.86
N PHE A 52 6.26 -3.03 -4.69
CA PHE A 52 5.59 -3.32 -3.43
C PHE A 52 6.11 -4.65 -2.88
N ILE A 53 6.56 -4.64 -1.63
CA ILE A 53 7.15 -5.80 -0.96
C ILE A 53 6.22 -6.23 0.15
N ILE A 54 5.81 -7.50 0.13
CA ILE A 54 4.99 -8.15 1.16
C ILE A 54 5.85 -9.16 1.89
N GLU A 55 5.93 -9.05 3.21
CA GLU A 55 6.63 -9.96 4.10
C GLU A 55 5.62 -10.55 5.08
N ILE A 56 5.53 -11.87 5.15
CA ILE A 56 4.61 -12.59 6.06
C ILE A 56 5.46 -13.52 6.94
N PRO A 57 5.29 -13.53 8.27
CA PRO A 57 5.98 -14.47 9.14
C PRO A 57 5.53 -15.91 8.83
N ILE A 58 6.47 -16.85 8.85
CA ILE A 58 6.19 -18.27 8.56
C ILE A 58 5.49 -18.96 9.75
N GLU A 59 5.66 -18.42 10.94
CA GLU A 59 5.06 -18.92 12.19
C GLU A 59 4.36 -17.76 12.91
N GLY A 60 3.17 -18.02 13.46
CA GLY A 60 2.33 -17.05 14.17
C GLY A 60 1.84 -17.59 15.51
#